data_AF-A0A7J2NNI3-F1
#
_entry.id   AF-A0A7J2NNI3-F1
#
_cell.length_a   1.000
_cell.length_b   1.000
_cell.length_c   1.000
_cell.angle_alpha   90.00
_cell.angle_beta   90.00
_cell.angle_gamma   90.00
#
_symmetry.space_group_name_H-M   'P 1'
#
loop_
_entity.id
_entity.type
_entity.pdbx_description
1 polymer ?
#
loop_
_entity_poly.entity_id
_entity_poly.type
_entity_poly.pdbx_seq_one_letter_code
_entity_poly.pdbx_strand_id
1 'polypeptide(L)' 'MDLVRKANSTYSQVNRNVQILEKEGIVSSNYYGRMRIIRLNSDNPKTVAILKALTILKKQQILLDKQ' A
#
# COMPACT_ATOMS: atom_id res chain seq x y z
N MET A 1 7.40 6.44 11.74
CA MET A 1 6.86 6.43 10.36
C MET A 1 5.35 6.31 10.44
N ASP A 2 4.59 7.29 9.95
CA ASP A 2 3.12 7.34 10.10
C ASP A 2 2.41 6.12 9.49
N LEU A 3 2.93 5.60 8.37
CA LEU A 3 2.40 4.39 7.71
C LEU A 3 2.45 3.15 8.62
N VAL A 4 3.52 2.97 9.40
CA VAL A 4 3.67 1.85 10.35
C VAL A 4 2.57 1.87 11.40
N ARG A 5 2.32 3.07 11.96
CA ARG A 5 1.29 3.29 12.97
C ARG A 5 -0.11 3.06 12.40
N LYS A 6 -0.40 3.61 11.21
CA LYS A 6 -1.71 3.47 10.54
C LYS A 6 -2.01 2.05 10.08
N ALA A 7 -0.98 1.32 9.64
CA ALA A 7 -1.12 -0.08 9.23
C ALA A 7 -1.21 -1.06 10.41
N ASN A 8 -1.04 -0.57 11.65
CA ASN A 8 -0.96 -1.39 12.86
C ASN A 8 -0.02 -2.60 12.69
N SER A 9 1.18 -2.34 12.14
CA SER A 9 2.14 -3.37 11.75
C SER A 9 3.55 -2.96 12.15
N THR A 10 4.53 -3.86 12.05
CA THR A 10 5.92 -3.56 12.39
C THR A 10 6.63 -2.81 11.26
N TYR A 11 7.70 -2.09 11.60
CA TYR A 11 8.54 -1.43 10.59
C TYR A 11 9.08 -2.42 9.55
N SER A 12 9.52 -3.60 9.99
CA SER A 12 10.07 -4.63 9.09
C SER A 12 9.03 -5.09 8.06
N GLN A 13 7.81 -5.40 8.51
CA GLN A 13 6.70 -5.82 7.64
C GLN A 13 6.31 -4.71 6.67
N VAL A 14 6.13 -3.48 7.17
CA VAL A 14 5.77 -2.34 6.32
C VAL A 14 6.87 -2.03 5.31
N ASN A 15 8.14 -2.04 5.73
CA ASN A 15 9.26 -1.78 4.82
C ASN A 15 9.36 -2.84 3.73
N ARG A 16 9.24 -4.14 4.08
CA ARG A 16 9.22 -5.23 3.11
C ARG A 16 8.08 -5.07 2.10
N ASN A 17 6.87 -4.77 2.57
CA ASN A 17 5.70 -4.60 1.70
C ASN A 17 5.85 -3.38 0.78
N VAL A 18 6.32 -2.25 1.30
CA VAL A 18 6.61 -1.04 0.50
C VAL A 18 7.64 -1.33 -0.58
N GLN A 19 8.71 -2.08 -0.27
CA GLN A 19 9.72 -2.46 -1.27
C GLN A 19 9.15 -3.33 -2.39
N ILE A 20 8.21 -4.24 -2.08
CA ILE A 20 7.52 -5.04 -3.11
C ILE A 20 6.68 -4.12 -4.02
N LEU A 21 5.90 -3.22 -3.44
CA LEU A 21 5.08 -2.26 -4.20
C LEU A 21 5.95 -1.31 -5.03
N GLU A 22 7.13 -0.94 -4.55
CA GLU A 22 8.08 -0.09 -5.24
C GLU A 22 8.69 -0.78 -6.46
N LYS A 23 9.05 -2.08 -6.34
CA LYS A 23 9.51 -2.90 -7.47
C LYS A 23 8.48 -3.00 -8.59
N GLU A 24 7.19 -3.03 -8.24
CA GLU A 24 6.11 -3.07 -9.22
C GLU A 24 5.74 -1.68 -9.77
N GLY A 25 6.37 -0.62 -9.29
CA GLY A 25 6.10 0.76 -9.68
C GLY A 25 4.76 1.28 -9.15
N ILE A 26 4.16 0.62 -8.15
CA ILE A 26 2.88 1.00 -7.54
C ILE A 26 3.07 2.18 -6.59
N VAL A 27 4.20 2.20 -5.88
CA VAL A 27 4.63 3.32 -5.04
C VAL A 27 6.01 3.79 -5.46
N SER A 28 6.32 5.03 -5.16
CA SER A 28 7.67 5.59 -5.23
C SER A 28 8.09 6.03 -3.83
N SER A 29 9.38 5.89 -3.50
CA SER A 29 9.92 6.43 -2.27
C SER A 29 11.14 7.30 -2.51
N ASN A 30 11.22 8.41 -1.78
CA ASN A 30 12.34 9.34 -1.82
C ASN A 30 12.75 9.73 -0.40
N TYR A 31 14.05 9.92 -0.18
CA TYR A 31 14.59 10.36 1.09
C TYR A 31 14.80 11.88 1.08
N TYR A 32 14.26 12.54 2.11
CA TYR A 32 14.47 13.95 2.40
C TYR A 32 15.16 14.02 3.76
N GLY A 33 16.50 14.06 3.73
CA GLY A 33 17.32 13.87 4.93
C GLY A 33 17.05 12.51 5.57
N ARG A 34 16.63 12.51 6.85
CA ARG A 34 16.30 11.28 7.60
C ARG A 34 14.87 10.78 7.37
N MET A 35 14.04 11.52 6.63
CA MET A 35 12.64 11.17 6.42
C MET A 35 12.46 10.48 5.06
N ARG A 36 11.90 9.26 5.07
CA ARG A 36 11.44 8.59 3.85
C ARG A 36 10.01 9.02 3.54
N ILE A 37 9.79 9.65 2.39
CA ILE A 37 8.48 9.98 1.86
C ILE A 37 8.10 8.90 0.85
N ILE A 38 6.92 8.30 1.03
CA ILE A 38 6.36 7.29 0.12
C ILE A 38 5.12 7.89 -0.53
N ARG A 39 5.03 7.78 -1.85
CA ARG A 39 3.91 8.27 -2.66
C ARG A 39 3.31 7.13 -3.47
N LEU A 40 1.99 7.13 -3.59
CA LEU A 40 1.28 6.25 -4.50
C LEU A 40 1.45 6.77 -5.93
N ASN A 41 1.79 5.90 -6.86
CA ASN A 41 1.85 6.24 -8.28
C ASN A 41 0.46 6.05 -8.90
N SER A 42 -0.43 7.01 -8.65
CA SER A 42 -1.86 6.93 -9.02
C SER A 42 -2.09 6.80 -10.53
N ASP A 43 -1.20 7.34 -11.35
CA ASP A 43 -1.31 7.32 -12.81
C ASP A 43 -0.81 6.00 -13.44
N ASN A 44 -0.15 5.14 -12.65
CA ASN A 44 0.32 3.85 -13.16
C ASN A 44 -0.88 2.89 -13.34
N PRO A 45 -1.08 2.30 -14.54
CA PRO A 45 -2.19 1.39 -14.79
C PRO A 45 -2.19 0.17 -13.85
N LYS A 46 -1.02 -0.31 -13.41
CA LYS A 46 -0.91 -1.39 -12.41
C LYS A 46 -1.50 -0.97 -11.07
N THR A 47 -1.21 0.26 -10.61
CA THR A 47 -1.76 0.82 -9.37
C THR A 47 -3.28 0.86 -9.44
N VAL A 48 -3.83 1.39 -10.54
CA VAL A 48 -5.28 1.48 -10.74
C VAL A 48 -5.93 0.10 -10.71
N ALA A 49 -5.35 -0.88 -11.41
CA ALA A 49 -5.86 -2.25 -11.44
C ALA A 49 -5.87 -2.91 -10.05
N ILE A 50 -4.77 -2.80 -9.30
CA ILE A 50 -4.64 -3.39 -7.97
C ILE A 50 -5.59 -2.74 -6.97
N LEU A 51 -5.72 -1.41 -6.98
CA LEU A 51 -6.67 -0.72 -6.09
C LEU A 51 -8.12 -1.11 -6.37
N LYS A 52 -8.49 -1.25 -7.65
CA LYS A 52 -9.81 -1.76 -8.04
C LYS A 52 -10.02 -3.19 -7.53
N ALA A 53 -9.07 -4.09 -7.76
CA ALA A 53 -9.14 -5.48 -7.30
C ALA A 53 -9.29 -5.57 -5.77
N LEU A 54 -8.44 -4.87 -5.01
CA LEU A 54 -8.51 -4.84 -3.54
C LEU A 54 -9.83 -4.26 -3.03
N THR A 55 -10.39 -3.26 -3.73
CA THR A 55 -11.70 -2.68 -3.38
C THR A 55 -12.82 -3.69 -3.56
N ILE A 56 -12.80 -4.47 -4.65
CA ILE A 56 -13.79 -5.53 -4.91
C ILE A 56 -13.70 -6.62 -3.84
N LEU A 57 -12.49 -7.12 -3.57
CA LEU A 57 -12.26 -8.15 -2.56
C LEU A 57 -12.71 -7.72 -1.17
N LYS A 58 -12.41 -6.47 -0.78
CA LYS A 58 -12.86 -5.90 0.49
C LYS A 58 -14.39 -5.85 0.60
N LYS A 59 -15.09 -5.51 -0.49
CA LYS A 59 -16.55 -5.51 -0.51
C LYS A 59 -17.13 -6.91 -0.35
N GLN A 60 -16.53 -7.91 -1.01
CA GLN A 60 -16.94 -9.31 -0.89
C GLN A 60 -16.77 -9.83 0.55
N GLN A 61 -15.66 -9.50 1.20
CA GLN A 61 -15.43 -9.86 2.61
C GLN A 61 -16.52 -9.29 3.54
N ILE A 62 -16.87 -8.01 3.39
CA ILE A 62 -17.91 -7.37 4.20
C ILE A 62 -19.29 -8.02 4.01
N LEU A 63 -19.58 -8.57 2.82
CA LEU A 63 -20.84 -9.27 2.56
C LEU A 63 -20.87 -10.66 3.21
N LEU A 64 -19.72 -11.33 3.31
CA LEU A 64 -19.57 -12.63 3.96
C LEU A 64 -19.65 -12.51 5.49
N ASP A 65 -19.08 -11.45 6.07
CA ASP A 65 -19.09 -11.21 7.52
C ASP A 65 -20.47 -10.81 8.09
N LYS A 66 -21.46 -10.58 7.22
CA LYS A 66 -22.84 -10.17 7.57
C LYS A 66 -23.87 -11.31 7.55
N GLN A 67 -23.46 -12.52 7.17
CA GLN A 67 -24.27 -13.74 7.24
C GLN A 67 -23.97 -14.50 8.53
#